data_AF-X0W423-F1
#
_entry.id   AF-X0W423-F1
#
_cell.length_a   1.000
_cell.length_b   1.000
_cell.length_c   1.000
_cell.angle_alpha   90.00
_cell.angle_beta   90.00
_cell.angle_gamma   90.00
#
_symmetry.space_group_name_H-M   'P 1'
#
loop_
_entity.id
_entity.type
_entity.pdbx_description
1 polymer ?
#
loop_
_entity_poly.entity_id
_entity_poly.type
_entity_poly.pdbx_seq_one_letter_code
_entity_poly.pdbx_strand_id
1 'polypeptide(L)'
;TYDNGALGLGATLTATALGVLPPSITDDHAHYFVGTRVLVKDQTDPVENGIYEITDTGTGEEVTEIITVADVANSLDGTYWTFHDGTTAFYVWYDTPAGAGDPAPGGTGIMVAIATAASAEDVKNATISAINASGALVVAYDDEFATFYVVNNNVITATDATAATSGFTVTVFIDGVGVGTAWILTRTSDADNSPSNEVSGGLFTFIEDGATLAGTGWILIEPSGDAVIGTDPLVFSIISSAGIDALPLAGGTM
;
A
#
# COMPACT_ATOMS: atom_id res chain seq x y z
N THR A 1 -14.85 -12.00 -0.69
CA THR A 1 -15.64 -13.15 -1.15
C THR A 1 -14.71 -14.16 -1.76
N TYR A 2 -14.76 -15.38 -1.26
CA TYR A 2 -14.03 -16.51 -1.82
C TYR A 2 -14.89 -17.24 -2.86
N ASP A 3 -14.34 -17.41 -4.06
CA ASP A 3 -14.85 -18.34 -5.07
C ASP A 3 -13.84 -19.47 -5.21
N ASN A 4 -14.26 -20.69 -4.91
CA ASN A 4 -13.38 -21.84 -4.89
C ASN A 4 -13.03 -22.39 -6.29
N GLY A 5 -13.68 -21.87 -7.34
CA GLY A 5 -13.53 -22.38 -8.69
C GLY A 5 -13.87 -23.88 -8.80
N ALA A 6 -13.20 -24.57 -9.72
CA ALA A 6 -13.38 -26.00 -9.92
C ALA A 6 -12.21 -26.79 -9.29
N LEU A 7 -12.44 -27.36 -8.10
CA LEU A 7 -11.44 -28.11 -7.33
C LEU A 7 -10.19 -27.29 -6.96
N GLY A 8 -10.30 -25.96 -6.89
CA GLY A 8 -9.20 -25.03 -6.61
C GLY A 8 -8.67 -24.29 -7.84
N LEU A 9 -8.90 -24.82 -9.05
CA LEU A 9 -8.49 -24.14 -10.28
C LEU A 9 -9.31 -22.87 -10.50
N GLY A 10 -8.61 -21.75 -10.63
CA GLY A 10 -9.23 -20.42 -10.75
C GLY A 10 -9.91 -19.96 -9.45
N ALA A 11 -9.58 -20.57 -8.30
CA ALA A 11 -10.08 -20.09 -7.03
C ALA A 11 -9.61 -18.65 -6.78
N THR A 12 -10.54 -17.77 -6.43
CA THR A 12 -10.27 -16.35 -6.21
C THR A 12 -10.68 -15.89 -4.82
N LEU A 13 -9.89 -14.98 -4.27
CA LEU A 13 -10.28 -14.16 -3.14
C LEU A 13 -10.47 -12.74 -3.65
N THR A 14 -11.73 -12.28 -3.67
CA THR A 14 -12.10 -10.93 -4.09
C THR A 14 -12.38 -10.06 -2.87
N ALA A 15 -11.91 -8.82 -2.84
CA ALA A 15 -12.23 -7.88 -1.78
C ALA A 15 -13.76 -7.72 -1.62
N THR A 16 -14.25 -7.59 -0.38
CA THR A 16 -15.66 -7.25 -0.13
C THR A 16 -15.92 -5.74 -0.20
N ALA A 17 -14.87 -4.92 -0.05
CA ALA A 17 -14.89 -3.49 -0.28
C ALA A 17 -14.22 -3.17 -1.63
N LEU A 18 -14.72 -2.16 -2.33
CA LEU A 18 -14.01 -1.60 -3.49
C LEU A 18 -12.78 -0.85 -2.99
N GLY A 19 -11.74 -0.79 -3.82
CA GLY A 19 -10.50 -0.11 -3.49
C GLY A 19 -9.29 -0.93 -3.86
N VAL A 20 -8.14 -0.28 -3.82
CA VAL A 20 -6.86 -0.92 -4.10
C VAL A 20 -6.50 -1.86 -2.95
N LEU A 21 -5.80 -2.96 -3.27
CA LEU A 21 -5.20 -3.85 -2.27
C LEU A 21 -4.38 -2.98 -1.29
N PRO A 22 -4.79 -2.89 0.00
CA PRO A 22 -4.26 -1.88 0.88
C PRO A 22 -2.76 -2.12 1.10
N PRO A 23 -1.93 -1.06 1.04
CA PRO A 23 -0.50 -1.16 1.29
C PRO A 23 -0.15 -1.57 2.73
N SER A 24 -1.12 -1.60 3.65
CA SER A 24 -0.92 -1.76 5.10
C SER A 24 -0.43 -3.14 5.55
N ILE A 25 0.20 -3.94 4.68
CA ILE A 25 0.96 -5.12 5.09
C ILE A 25 2.48 -4.87 5.03
N THR A 26 3.00 -3.89 4.29
CA THR A 26 4.44 -3.55 4.33
C THR A 26 4.73 -2.13 3.86
N ASP A 27 5.54 -1.42 4.64
CA ASP A 27 6.21 -0.11 4.41
C ASP A 27 7.14 -0.06 3.16
N ASP A 28 6.88 -0.92 2.17
CA ASP A 28 7.53 -0.90 0.86
C ASP A 28 6.46 -1.19 -0.19
N HIS A 29 6.00 -0.11 -0.83
CA HIS A 29 4.92 -0.11 -1.80
C HIS A 29 5.35 -0.59 -3.19
N ALA A 30 6.61 -0.99 -3.39
CA ALA A 30 7.14 -1.35 -4.71
C ALA A 30 6.56 -2.67 -5.28
N HIS A 31 5.88 -3.50 -4.49
CA HIS A 31 5.74 -4.93 -4.82
C HIS A 31 4.31 -5.50 -4.92
N TYR A 32 3.24 -4.69 -4.82
CA TYR A 32 1.85 -5.16 -4.97
C TYR A 32 1.27 -4.90 -6.37
N PHE A 33 1.97 -5.31 -7.42
CA PHE A 33 1.45 -5.29 -8.79
C PHE A 33 0.91 -6.66 -9.23
N VAL A 34 0.12 -6.67 -10.30
CA VAL A 34 -0.39 -7.90 -10.92
C VAL A 34 0.78 -8.82 -11.28
N GLY A 35 0.73 -10.07 -10.86
CA GLY A 35 1.81 -11.03 -11.03
C GLY A 35 2.56 -11.38 -9.75
N THR A 36 2.42 -10.57 -8.68
CA THR A 36 3.10 -10.86 -7.42
C THR A 36 2.44 -12.00 -6.69
N ARG A 37 3.25 -12.96 -6.21
CA ARG A 37 2.81 -14.06 -5.34
C ARG A 37 2.75 -13.59 -3.89
N VAL A 38 1.64 -13.89 -3.22
CA VAL A 38 1.36 -13.51 -1.82
C VAL A 38 0.88 -14.72 -1.02
N LEU A 39 1.33 -14.81 0.24
CA LEU A 39 0.78 -15.75 1.20
C LEU A 39 -0.41 -15.11 1.92
N VAL A 40 -1.61 -15.68 1.75
CA VAL A 40 -2.80 -15.32 2.51
C VAL A 40 -2.93 -16.32 3.66
N LYS A 41 -2.89 -15.83 4.89
CA LYS A 41 -2.96 -16.65 6.10
C LYS A 41 -3.84 -15.99 7.16
N ASP A 42 -4.19 -16.75 8.18
CA ASP A 42 -4.95 -16.31 9.36
C ASP A 42 -6.27 -15.59 9.03
N GLN A 43 -6.91 -15.96 7.91
CA GLN A 43 -8.27 -15.49 7.59
C GLN A 43 -9.30 -16.02 8.60
N THR A 44 -10.42 -15.30 8.72
CA THR A 44 -11.52 -15.73 9.60
C THR A 44 -12.11 -17.07 9.15
N ASP A 45 -12.19 -17.29 7.84
CA ASP A 45 -12.47 -18.60 7.27
C ASP A 45 -11.17 -19.23 6.74
N PRO A 46 -10.60 -20.24 7.42
CA PRO A 46 -9.30 -20.79 7.04
C PRO A 46 -9.28 -21.51 5.70
N VAL A 47 -10.43 -21.81 5.08
CA VAL A 47 -10.45 -22.39 3.71
C VAL A 47 -9.93 -21.38 2.66
N GLU A 48 -9.96 -20.08 2.99
CA GLU A 48 -9.52 -18.98 2.14
C GLU A 48 -8.00 -18.77 2.22
N ASN A 49 -7.33 -19.30 3.25
CA ASN A 49 -5.87 -19.25 3.34
C ASN A 49 -5.24 -20.00 2.17
N GLY A 50 -4.00 -19.67 1.83
CA GLY A 50 -3.32 -20.29 0.71
C GLY A 50 -2.28 -19.37 0.09
N ILE A 51 -1.75 -19.81 -1.04
CA ILE A 51 -0.79 -19.05 -1.81
C ILE A 51 -1.47 -18.57 -3.08
N TYR A 52 -1.40 -17.27 -3.31
CA TYR A 52 -2.12 -16.57 -4.36
C TYR A 52 -1.17 -15.72 -5.19
N GLU A 53 -1.62 -15.34 -6.37
CA GLU A 53 -1.06 -14.30 -7.21
C GLU A 53 -2.07 -13.15 -7.28
N ILE A 54 -1.56 -11.92 -7.26
CA ILE A 54 -2.38 -10.73 -7.49
C ILE A 54 -2.77 -10.72 -8.96
N THR A 55 -4.07 -10.82 -9.26
CA THR A 55 -4.58 -10.78 -10.64
C THR A 55 -5.31 -9.49 -10.96
N ASP A 56 -5.80 -8.79 -9.95
CA ASP A 56 -6.27 -7.41 -10.02
C ASP A 56 -5.89 -6.70 -8.72
N THR A 57 -5.24 -5.54 -8.82
CA THR A 57 -4.90 -4.72 -7.65
C THR A 57 -6.10 -3.94 -7.12
N GLY A 58 -7.22 -3.95 -7.84
CA GLY A 58 -8.36 -3.07 -7.58
C GLY A 58 -8.06 -1.64 -8.01
N THR A 59 -9.11 -0.83 -8.03
CA THR A 59 -9.04 0.62 -8.27
C THR A 59 -9.93 1.32 -7.25
N GLY A 60 -9.57 2.52 -6.82
CA GLY A 60 -10.27 3.19 -5.73
C GLY A 60 -10.13 4.70 -5.74
N GLU A 61 -10.11 5.25 -4.53
CA GLU A 61 -9.81 6.65 -4.29
C GLU A 61 -8.43 7.01 -4.82
N GLU A 62 -8.27 8.24 -5.32
CA GLU A 62 -6.94 8.74 -5.68
C GLU A 62 -6.08 8.83 -4.41
N VAL A 63 -4.86 8.31 -4.51
CA VAL A 63 -3.84 8.44 -3.47
C VAL A 63 -2.64 9.12 -4.10
N THR A 64 -2.34 10.33 -3.63
CA THR A 64 -1.15 11.08 -4.01
C THR A 64 -0.12 11.01 -2.90
N GLU A 65 1.11 10.62 -3.22
CA GLU A 65 2.28 10.77 -2.38
C GLU A 65 2.92 12.15 -2.61
N ILE A 66 3.31 12.81 -1.53
CA ILE A 66 4.03 14.07 -1.57
C ILE A 66 5.27 13.98 -0.69
N ILE A 67 6.43 14.32 -1.27
CA ILE A 67 7.69 14.49 -0.56
C ILE A 67 8.00 15.98 -0.50
N THR A 68 7.99 16.54 0.71
CA THR A 68 8.26 17.96 0.94
C THR A 68 9.76 18.25 0.88
N VAL A 69 10.09 19.51 0.56
CA VAL A 69 11.46 20.02 0.69
C VAL A 69 11.53 21.02 1.84
N ALA A 70 12.73 21.22 2.39
CA ALA A 70 12.94 22.23 3.41
C ALA A 70 12.83 23.64 2.81
N ASP A 71 12.43 24.60 3.63
CA ASP A 71 12.58 26.01 3.27
C ASP A 71 14.06 26.40 3.38
N VAL A 72 14.65 26.91 2.29
CA VAL A 72 16.03 27.40 2.27
C VAL A 72 16.03 28.84 1.81
N ALA A 73 16.20 29.76 2.76
CA ALA A 73 16.18 31.20 2.53
C ALA A 73 14.85 31.71 1.93
N ASN A 74 13.72 31.27 2.50
CA ASN A 74 12.36 31.60 2.04
C ASN A 74 12.07 31.12 0.61
N SER A 75 12.72 30.02 0.20
CA SER A 75 12.54 29.45 -1.14
C SER A 75 11.11 28.96 -1.38
N LEU A 76 10.38 28.62 -0.32
CA LEU A 76 9.00 28.14 -0.43
C LEU A 76 7.96 29.28 -0.43
N ASP A 77 8.35 30.50 -0.07
CA ASP A 77 7.42 31.62 0.09
C ASP A 77 6.68 31.94 -1.23
N GLY A 78 5.35 31.89 -1.21
CA GLY A 78 4.51 32.09 -2.40
C GLY A 78 4.55 30.96 -3.43
N THR A 79 5.23 29.84 -3.14
CA THR A 79 5.19 28.64 -3.98
C THR A 79 3.96 27.80 -3.65
N TYR A 80 3.56 26.93 -4.58
CA TYR A 80 2.40 26.08 -4.40
C TYR A 80 2.50 24.76 -5.16
N TRP A 81 1.69 23.80 -4.76
CA TRP A 81 1.33 22.60 -5.50
C TRP A 81 -0.19 22.46 -5.55
N THR A 82 -0.74 21.60 -6.39
CA THR A 82 -2.19 21.47 -6.57
C THR A 82 -2.66 20.04 -6.41
N PHE A 83 -3.91 19.87 -5.99
CA PHE A 83 -4.65 18.60 -6.02
C PHE A 83 -6.14 18.88 -6.29
N HIS A 84 -6.92 17.84 -6.59
CA HIS A 84 -8.36 17.95 -6.80
C HIS A 84 -9.09 16.91 -5.96
N ASP A 85 -10.11 17.30 -5.19
CA ASP A 85 -10.85 16.36 -4.32
C ASP A 85 -11.98 15.59 -5.05
N GLY A 86 -11.90 15.57 -6.38
CA GLY A 86 -12.97 15.16 -7.29
C GLY A 86 -14.12 16.17 -7.47
N THR A 87 -14.24 17.20 -6.63
CA THR A 87 -15.27 18.24 -6.76
C THR A 87 -14.70 19.64 -6.97
N THR A 88 -13.59 19.93 -6.30
CA THR A 88 -12.97 21.25 -6.21
C THR A 88 -11.47 21.11 -6.45
N ALA A 89 -10.94 22.00 -7.29
CA ALA A 89 -9.50 22.16 -7.47
C ALA A 89 -8.93 23.00 -6.31
N PHE A 90 -7.86 22.50 -5.69
CA PHE A 90 -7.15 23.19 -4.63
C PHE A 90 -5.71 23.50 -5.05
N TYR A 91 -5.20 24.60 -4.52
CA TYR A 91 -3.77 24.89 -4.52
C TYR A 91 -3.31 25.11 -3.08
N VAL A 92 -2.30 24.36 -2.66
CA VAL A 92 -1.70 24.46 -1.35
C VAL A 92 -0.47 25.34 -1.47
N TRP A 93 -0.48 26.49 -0.82
CA TRP A 93 0.57 27.49 -0.96
C TRP A 93 1.19 27.85 0.38
N TYR A 94 2.46 28.25 0.35
CA TYR A 94 3.27 28.44 1.55
C TYR A 94 3.50 29.92 1.82
N ASP A 95 3.27 30.32 3.08
CA ASP A 95 3.55 31.68 3.57
C ASP A 95 4.61 31.60 4.67
N THR A 96 5.75 32.20 4.41
CA THR A 96 6.79 32.44 5.41
C THR A 96 6.60 33.82 6.01
N PRO A 97 7.28 34.16 7.11
CA PRO A 97 7.30 35.53 7.62
C PRO A 97 7.82 36.60 6.64
N ALA A 98 8.39 36.22 5.48
CA ALA A 98 8.79 37.15 4.43
C ALA A 98 7.59 37.69 3.61
N GLY A 99 6.49 36.94 3.53
CA GLY A 99 5.18 37.41 3.06
C GLY A 99 5.06 37.68 1.56
N ALA A 100 5.47 36.73 0.71
CA ALA A 100 5.31 36.82 -0.75
C ALA A 100 3.85 36.97 -1.20
N GLY A 101 2.88 36.59 -0.36
CA GLY A 101 1.45 36.67 -0.63
C GLY A 101 0.92 35.49 -1.45
N ASP A 102 -0.40 35.37 -1.50
CA ASP A 102 -1.09 34.28 -2.19
C ASP A 102 -0.79 34.28 -3.71
N PRO A 103 -0.23 33.19 -4.28
CA PRO A 103 0.05 33.08 -5.70
C PRO A 103 -1.21 33.02 -6.59
N ALA A 104 -2.37 32.64 -6.04
CA ALA A 104 -3.68 32.60 -6.69
C ALA A 104 -3.70 32.04 -8.13
N PRO A 105 -3.16 30.83 -8.39
CA PRO A 105 -3.10 30.23 -9.72
C PRO A 105 -4.48 29.84 -10.30
N GLY A 106 -5.52 29.84 -9.47
CA GLY A 106 -6.86 29.37 -9.79
C GLY A 106 -7.27 28.16 -8.93
N GLY A 107 -8.55 28.07 -8.59
CA GLY A 107 -9.06 27.10 -7.61
C GLY A 107 -9.20 27.70 -6.21
N THR A 108 -9.27 26.83 -5.19
CA THR A 108 -9.39 27.22 -3.78
C THR A 108 -8.04 27.13 -3.09
N GLY A 109 -7.59 28.24 -2.49
CA GLY A 109 -6.30 28.31 -1.80
C GLY A 109 -6.34 27.71 -0.40
N ILE A 110 -5.38 26.84 -0.10
CA ILE A 110 -5.08 26.37 1.26
C ILE A 110 -3.73 26.96 1.65
N MET A 111 -3.74 27.94 2.55
CA MET A 111 -2.52 28.56 3.05
C MET A 111 -1.87 27.66 4.11
N VAL A 112 -0.56 27.41 3.95
CA VAL A 112 0.28 26.75 4.94
C VAL A 112 1.28 27.75 5.48
N ALA A 113 1.08 28.17 6.73
CA ALA A 113 2.05 29.01 7.42
C ALA A 113 3.25 28.16 7.87
N ILE A 114 4.46 28.57 7.49
CA ILE A 114 5.71 27.90 7.90
C ILE A 114 6.70 28.91 8.48
N ALA A 115 7.60 28.45 9.35
CA ALA A 115 8.68 29.29 9.86
C ALA A 115 9.78 29.48 8.79
N THR A 116 10.57 30.54 8.90
CA THR A 116 11.77 30.70 8.07
C THR A 116 12.75 29.56 8.32
N ALA A 117 13.32 28.97 7.27
CA ALA A 117 14.22 27.82 7.36
C ALA A 117 13.59 26.57 8.01
N ALA A 118 12.28 26.39 7.86
CA ALA A 118 11.58 25.17 8.28
C ALA A 118 12.20 23.92 7.63
N SER A 119 12.37 22.85 8.42
CA SER A 119 12.81 21.57 7.87
C SER A 119 11.73 20.96 6.97
N ALA A 120 12.09 20.01 6.10
CA ALA A 120 11.12 19.32 5.26
C ALA A 120 10.03 18.64 6.10
N GLU A 121 10.42 18.06 7.24
CA GLU A 121 9.52 17.46 8.22
C GLU A 121 8.53 18.48 8.83
N ASP A 122 9.00 19.68 9.20
CA ASP A 122 8.12 20.73 9.71
C ASP A 122 7.15 21.22 8.63
N VAL A 123 7.61 21.33 7.38
CA VAL A 123 6.78 21.69 6.22
C VAL A 123 5.70 20.63 5.99
N LYS A 124 6.03 19.34 6.05
CA LYS A 124 5.07 18.23 5.98
C LYS A 124 4.00 18.36 7.06
N ASN A 125 4.41 18.46 8.32
CA ASN A 125 3.49 18.50 9.46
C ASN A 125 2.54 19.71 9.42
N ALA A 126 3.05 20.88 9.01
CA ALA A 126 2.22 22.06 8.76
C ALA A 126 1.24 21.86 7.60
N THR A 127 1.68 21.21 6.51
CA THR A 127 0.85 20.92 5.33
C THR A 127 -0.29 19.98 5.66
N ILE A 128 -0.02 18.85 6.32
CA ILE A 128 -1.04 17.88 6.76
C ILE A 128 -2.09 18.59 7.62
N SER A 129 -1.64 19.40 8.58
CA SER A 129 -2.52 20.14 9.48
C SER A 129 -3.43 21.11 8.71
N ALA A 130 -2.89 21.83 7.73
CA ALA A 130 -3.65 22.78 6.91
C ALA A 130 -4.68 22.08 6.01
N ILE A 131 -4.30 20.97 5.36
CA ILE A 131 -5.21 20.20 4.50
C ILE A 131 -6.37 19.64 5.32
N ASN A 132 -6.08 18.98 6.45
CA ASN A 132 -7.12 18.36 7.28
C ASN A 132 -8.05 19.41 7.94
N ALA A 133 -7.61 20.67 8.06
CA ALA A 133 -8.43 21.78 8.53
C ALA A 133 -9.21 22.51 7.41
N SER A 134 -8.87 22.27 6.14
CA SER A 134 -9.42 23.00 4.98
C SER A 134 -10.87 22.65 4.64
N GLY A 135 -11.35 21.49 5.12
CA GLY A 135 -12.66 20.94 4.75
C GLY A 135 -12.73 20.35 3.33
N ALA A 136 -11.59 20.19 2.66
CA ALA A 136 -11.50 19.44 1.41
C ALA A 136 -11.96 17.98 1.63
N LEU A 137 -12.51 17.36 0.58
CA LEU A 137 -12.92 15.94 0.62
C LEU A 137 -11.72 15.00 0.44
N VAL A 138 -10.63 15.29 1.16
CA VAL A 138 -9.42 14.50 1.23
C VAL A 138 -9.01 14.33 2.69
N VAL A 139 -8.20 13.32 2.97
CA VAL A 139 -7.48 13.21 4.24
C VAL A 139 -5.99 13.11 3.95
N ALA A 140 -5.20 13.89 4.68
CA ALA A 140 -3.74 13.82 4.63
C ALA A 140 -3.21 12.97 5.79
N TYR A 141 -2.37 11.99 5.48
CA TYR A 141 -1.78 11.05 6.44
C TYR A 141 -0.27 11.12 6.41
N ASP A 142 0.33 11.11 7.60
CA ASP A 142 1.77 10.99 7.76
C ASP A 142 2.25 9.57 7.42
N ASP A 143 3.43 9.46 6.82
CA ASP A 143 4.05 8.19 6.42
C ASP A 143 5.46 8.07 7.01
N GLU A 144 6.42 8.78 6.41
CA GLU A 144 7.83 8.78 6.82
C GLU A 144 8.40 10.21 6.84
N PHE A 145 9.72 10.34 7.02
CA PHE A 145 10.40 11.63 7.05
C PHE A 145 10.13 12.41 5.76
N ALA A 146 9.55 13.61 5.91
CA ALA A 146 9.17 14.51 4.80
C ALA A 146 8.16 13.94 3.78
N THR A 147 7.65 12.72 3.95
CA THR A 147 6.69 12.08 3.04
C THR A 147 5.32 11.98 3.70
N PHE A 148 4.27 12.30 2.95
CA PHE A 148 2.88 12.12 3.38
C PHE A 148 1.98 11.76 2.19
N TYR A 149 0.81 11.19 2.47
CA TYR A 149 -0.20 10.92 1.46
C TYR A 149 -1.39 11.85 1.58
N VAL A 150 -2.00 12.17 0.43
CA VAL A 150 -3.33 12.77 0.32
C VAL A 150 -4.24 11.78 -0.36
N VAL A 151 -5.31 11.41 0.34
CA VAL A 151 -6.27 10.40 -0.12
C VAL A 151 -7.62 11.06 -0.31
N ASN A 152 -8.23 10.89 -1.49
CA ASN A 152 -9.62 11.30 -1.70
C ASN A 152 -10.54 10.53 -0.75
N ASN A 153 -11.50 11.21 -0.15
CA ASN A 153 -12.43 10.57 0.79
C ASN A 153 -13.58 9.82 0.08
N ASN A 154 -13.61 9.85 -1.26
CA ASN A 154 -14.58 9.15 -2.08
C ASN A 154 -13.90 8.64 -3.36
N VAL A 155 -14.45 7.54 -3.90
CA VAL A 155 -14.04 6.99 -5.20
C VAL A 155 -14.59 7.90 -6.30
N ILE A 156 -13.71 8.70 -6.89
CA ILE A 156 -14.06 9.70 -7.91
C ILE A 156 -12.90 9.87 -8.90
N THR A 157 -13.23 10.22 -10.14
CA THR A 157 -12.22 10.72 -11.08
C THR A 157 -11.86 12.15 -10.68
N ALA A 158 -10.68 12.31 -10.11
CA ALA A 158 -10.09 13.58 -9.82
C ALA A 158 -9.03 13.92 -10.87
N THR A 159 -8.55 15.16 -10.85
CA THR A 159 -7.44 15.58 -11.69
C THR A 159 -6.17 15.44 -10.87
N ASP A 160 -5.18 14.75 -11.44
CA ASP A 160 -3.89 14.46 -10.81
C ASP A 160 -3.27 15.66 -10.13
N ALA A 161 -2.74 15.43 -8.94
CA ALA A 161 -1.93 16.39 -8.24
C ALA A 161 -0.64 16.73 -9.03
N THR A 162 -0.14 17.95 -8.86
CA THR A 162 1.13 18.38 -9.46
C THR A 162 1.94 19.23 -8.50
N ALA A 163 3.26 19.06 -8.55
CA ALA A 163 4.21 19.86 -7.77
C ALA A 163 4.17 21.35 -8.10
N ALA A 164 3.69 21.74 -9.29
CA ALA A 164 3.69 23.11 -9.78
C ALA A 164 5.01 23.87 -9.48
N THR A 165 5.01 24.84 -8.56
CA THR A 165 6.20 25.66 -8.24
C THR A 165 6.84 25.33 -6.90
N SER A 166 6.27 24.39 -6.12
CA SER A 166 6.75 24.08 -4.76
C SER A 166 8.15 23.45 -4.71
N GLY A 167 8.59 22.85 -5.83
CA GLY A 167 9.81 22.05 -5.85
C GLY A 167 9.70 20.71 -5.11
N PHE A 168 8.48 20.32 -4.70
CA PHE A 168 8.20 19.02 -4.09
C PHE A 168 8.24 17.91 -5.14
N THR A 169 8.39 16.68 -4.68
CA THR A 169 8.02 15.50 -5.48
C THR A 169 6.55 15.21 -5.22
N VAL A 170 5.74 15.12 -6.26
CA VAL A 170 4.31 14.76 -6.20
C VAL A 170 4.08 13.60 -7.14
N THR A 171 3.65 12.46 -6.60
CA THR A 171 3.43 11.22 -7.34
C THR A 171 2.01 10.74 -7.09
N VAL A 172 1.22 10.57 -8.15
CA VAL A 172 -0.06 9.86 -8.03
C VAL A 172 0.25 8.37 -7.95
N PHE A 173 0.05 7.80 -6.76
CA PHE A 173 0.31 6.40 -6.47
C PHE A 173 -0.88 5.51 -6.88
N ILE A 174 -2.09 6.01 -6.71
CA ILE A 174 -3.34 5.40 -7.20
C ILE A 174 -4.12 6.47 -7.93
N ASP A 175 -4.52 6.19 -9.16
CA ASP A 175 -5.40 7.07 -9.92
C ASP A 175 -6.85 6.98 -9.42
N GLY A 176 -7.49 8.14 -9.29
CA GLY A 176 -8.88 8.23 -8.87
C GLY A 176 -9.79 7.74 -9.98
N VAL A 177 -10.57 6.70 -9.71
CA VAL A 177 -11.58 6.21 -10.66
C VAL A 177 -12.97 6.61 -10.21
N GLY A 178 -13.87 6.95 -11.15
CA GLY A 178 -15.24 7.32 -10.82
C GLY A 178 -16.08 6.21 -10.18
N VAL A 179 -15.69 4.95 -10.40
CA VAL A 179 -16.24 3.76 -9.75
C VAL A 179 -15.10 2.77 -9.54
N GLY A 180 -14.87 2.39 -8.29
CA GLY A 180 -13.79 1.48 -7.90
C GLY A 180 -14.06 0.04 -8.33
N THR A 181 -13.01 -0.76 -8.33
CA THR A 181 -13.08 -2.22 -8.46
C THR A 181 -12.47 -2.85 -7.21
N ALA A 182 -12.96 -4.04 -6.86
CA ALA A 182 -12.34 -4.83 -5.81
C ALA A 182 -11.02 -5.41 -6.33
N TRP A 183 -10.01 -5.49 -5.47
CA TRP A 183 -8.84 -6.32 -5.76
C TRP A 183 -9.22 -7.81 -5.81
N ILE A 184 -8.47 -8.56 -6.63
CA ILE A 184 -8.66 -9.99 -6.85
C ILE A 184 -7.31 -10.69 -6.71
N LEU A 185 -7.30 -11.71 -5.85
CA LEU A 185 -6.22 -12.68 -5.75
C LEU A 185 -6.69 -13.99 -6.37
N THR A 186 -5.83 -14.68 -7.12
CA THR A 186 -6.13 -16.00 -7.69
C THR A 186 -5.09 -16.98 -7.19
N ARG A 187 -5.49 -18.20 -6.80
CA ARG A 187 -4.52 -19.21 -6.38
C ARG A 187 -3.49 -19.44 -7.47
N THR A 188 -2.24 -19.56 -7.07
CA THR A 188 -1.13 -19.79 -8.00
C THR A 188 -1.22 -21.18 -8.61
N SER A 189 -0.68 -21.35 -9.82
CA SER A 189 -0.75 -22.62 -10.57
C SER A 189 -0.03 -23.80 -9.90
N ASP A 190 0.83 -23.55 -8.91
CA ASP A 190 1.51 -24.57 -8.09
C ASP A 190 0.80 -24.84 -6.75
N ALA A 191 -0.34 -24.19 -6.50
CA ALA A 191 -1.14 -24.31 -5.29
C ALA A 191 -2.66 -24.22 -5.59
N ASP A 192 -3.07 -24.55 -6.81
CA ASP A 192 -4.45 -24.53 -7.27
C ASP A 192 -5.08 -25.93 -7.32
N ASN A 193 -4.32 -26.96 -6.92
CA ASN A 193 -4.74 -28.36 -6.89
C ASN A 193 -4.99 -28.92 -8.30
N SER A 194 -4.23 -28.40 -9.29
CA SER A 194 -4.16 -28.83 -10.68
C SER A 194 -2.71 -28.94 -11.20
N PRO A 195 -2.10 -30.14 -11.16
CA PRO A 195 -2.69 -31.45 -10.91
C PRO A 195 -3.16 -31.67 -9.46
N SER A 196 -3.97 -32.71 -9.24
CA SER A 196 -4.48 -33.00 -7.89
C SER A 196 -3.35 -33.21 -6.88
N ASN A 197 -3.63 -32.89 -5.62
CA ASN A 197 -2.76 -33.13 -4.46
C ASN A 197 -1.55 -32.18 -4.36
N GLU A 198 -1.58 -31.01 -5.01
CA GLU A 198 -0.55 -29.96 -4.82
C GLU A 198 -0.63 -29.30 -3.44
N VAL A 199 -1.85 -29.07 -2.96
CA VAL A 199 -2.08 -28.48 -1.65
C VAL A 199 -2.22 -29.61 -0.64
N SER A 200 -1.09 -29.99 -0.05
CA SER A 200 -1.01 -31.02 0.98
C SER A 200 -0.21 -30.55 2.18
N GLY A 201 -0.42 -31.19 3.33
CA GLY A 201 0.44 -31.00 4.50
C GLY A 201 1.91 -31.10 4.11
N GLY A 202 2.69 -30.06 4.47
CA GLY A 202 4.08 -29.91 4.07
C GLY A 202 4.34 -28.96 2.90
N LEU A 203 3.32 -28.48 2.19
CA LEU A 203 3.45 -27.37 1.24
C LEU A 203 4.12 -26.17 1.94
N PHE A 204 5.11 -25.55 1.32
CA PHE A 204 5.84 -24.43 1.94
C PHE A 204 6.06 -23.28 0.97
N THR A 205 6.29 -22.10 1.53
CA THR A 205 6.69 -20.90 0.77
C THR A 205 7.65 -20.06 1.60
N PHE A 206 8.57 -19.37 0.93
CA PHE A 206 9.36 -18.32 1.55
C PHE A 206 8.71 -16.97 1.28
N ILE A 207 8.83 -16.08 2.25
CA ILE A 207 8.51 -14.67 2.11
C ILE A 207 9.84 -13.98 1.79
N GLU A 208 10.03 -13.61 0.54
CA GLU A 208 11.30 -13.03 0.07
C GLU A 208 11.39 -11.52 0.33
N ASP A 209 10.23 -10.88 0.52
CA ASP A 209 10.13 -9.44 0.67
C ASP A 209 9.04 -9.02 1.67
N GLY A 210 9.07 -7.75 2.06
CA GLY A 210 8.14 -7.13 2.97
C GLY A 210 8.72 -6.79 4.33
N ALA A 211 8.36 -5.62 4.87
CA ALA A 211 8.90 -5.09 6.12
C ALA A 211 8.76 -6.01 7.35
N THR A 212 7.68 -6.79 7.46
CA THR A 212 7.37 -7.55 8.69
C THR A 212 7.81 -9.02 8.62
N LEU A 213 7.65 -9.66 7.46
CA LEU A 213 7.80 -11.11 7.32
C LEU A 213 8.87 -11.52 6.29
N ALA A 214 9.61 -10.59 5.68
CA ALA A 214 10.73 -10.92 4.81
C ALA A 214 11.73 -11.86 5.50
N GLY A 215 12.23 -12.83 4.73
CA GLY A 215 13.17 -13.84 5.20
C GLY A 215 12.55 -14.92 6.10
N THR A 216 11.22 -14.99 6.21
CA THR A 216 10.54 -16.09 6.91
C THR A 216 10.12 -17.20 5.95
N GLY A 217 10.15 -18.44 6.42
CA GLY A 217 9.57 -19.58 5.72
C GLY A 217 8.29 -20.04 6.42
N TRP A 218 7.27 -20.39 5.65
CA TRP A 218 5.97 -20.87 6.14
C TRP A 218 5.63 -22.23 5.54
N ILE A 219 5.00 -23.09 6.33
CA ILE A 219 4.56 -24.43 5.93
C ILE A 219 3.08 -24.63 6.26
N LEU A 220 2.36 -25.32 5.38
CA LEU A 220 1.01 -25.80 5.61
C LEU A 220 1.06 -27.00 6.57
N ILE A 221 0.47 -26.85 7.75
CA ILE A 221 0.44 -27.88 8.80
C ILE A 221 -0.92 -28.58 8.92
N GLU A 222 -1.98 -27.95 8.42
CA GLU A 222 -3.33 -28.51 8.35
C GLU A 222 -3.91 -28.19 6.97
N PRO A 223 -4.50 -29.17 6.25
CA PRO A 223 -4.57 -30.59 6.62
C PRO A 223 -3.21 -31.28 6.60
N SER A 224 -3.05 -32.32 7.41
CA SER A 224 -1.81 -33.13 7.46
C SER A 224 -1.56 -34.00 6.21
N GLY A 225 -2.56 -34.10 5.32
CA GLY A 225 -2.48 -34.78 4.03
C GLY A 225 -3.00 -33.87 2.92
N ASP A 226 -3.49 -34.47 1.84
CA ASP A 226 -4.02 -33.71 0.72
C ASP A 226 -5.29 -32.94 1.11
N ALA A 227 -5.32 -31.65 0.77
CA ALA A 227 -6.45 -30.79 1.04
C ALA A 227 -7.51 -30.91 -0.05
N VAL A 228 -8.77 -30.93 0.38
CA VAL A 228 -9.93 -30.65 -0.47
C VAL A 228 -10.17 -29.15 -0.46
N ILE A 229 -9.78 -28.49 -1.56
CA ILE A 229 -9.88 -27.04 -1.69
C ILE A 229 -11.33 -26.54 -1.54
N GLY A 230 -11.52 -25.51 -0.70
CA GLY A 230 -12.82 -24.93 -0.36
C GLY A 230 -13.65 -25.75 0.62
N THR A 231 -13.08 -26.81 1.19
CA THR A 231 -13.71 -27.61 2.25
C THR A 231 -12.80 -27.71 3.46
N ASP A 232 -11.53 -28.08 3.24
CA ASP A 232 -10.60 -28.28 4.34
C ASP A 232 -9.98 -26.95 4.81
N PRO A 233 -9.87 -26.70 6.13
CA PRO A 233 -9.14 -25.57 6.68
C PRO A 233 -7.66 -25.62 6.30
N LEU A 234 -7.10 -24.49 5.84
CA LEU A 234 -5.69 -24.38 5.50
C LEU A 234 -4.97 -23.55 6.57
N VAL A 235 -4.03 -24.16 7.31
CA VAL A 235 -3.32 -23.49 8.40
C VAL A 235 -1.82 -23.48 8.11
N PHE A 236 -1.25 -22.28 7.97
CA PHE A 236 0.17 -22.08 7.79
C PHE A 236 0.85 -21.75 9.12
N SER A 237 2.03 -22.33 9.34
CA SER A 237 2.89 -22.06 10.49
C SER A 237 4.30 -21.71 10.03
N ILE A 238 4.99 -20.85 10.79
CA ILE A 238 6.37 -20.47 10.51
C ILE A 238 7.32 -21.66 10.75
N ILE A 239 8.24 -21.90 9.82
CA ILE A 239 9.29 -22.94 9.93
C ILE A 239 10.69 -22.36 10.13
N SER A 240 10.91 -21.12 9.74
CA SER A 240 12.17 -20.43 9.95
C SER A 240 11.94 -18.92 9.98
N SER A 241 12.67 -18.24 10.86
CA SER A 241 13.06 -16.85 10.66
C SER A 241 14.54 -16.86 10.28
N ALA A 242 15.01 -15.85 9.51
CA ALA A 242 16.42 -15.70 9.21
C ALA A 242 17.25 -15.78 10.52
N GLY A 243 18.04 -16.85 10.67
CA GLY A 243 18.77 -17.14 11.91
C GLY A 243 18.77 -18.59 12.41
N ILE A 244 18.21 -19.57 11.69
CA ILE A 244 18.31 -20.98 12.08
C ILE A 244 19.71 -21.58 11.82
N ASP A 245 20.61 -21.20 12.72
CA ASP A 245 21.65 -22.00 13.36
C ASP A 245 22.43 -22.98 12.45
N ALA A 246 23.55 -22.50 11.92
CA ALA A 246 24.61 -23.40 11.47
C ALA A 246 25.05 -24.25 12.67
N LEU A 247 24.51 -25.46 12.80
CA LEU A 247 25.04 -26.45 13.72
C LEU A 247 26.55 -26.54 13.44
N PRO A 248 27.44 -26.20 14.40
CA PRO A 248 28.86 -26.35 14.16
C PRO A 248 29.09 -27.82 13.83
N LEU A 249 29.65 -28.08 12.65
CA LEU A 249 30.17 -29.40 12.29
C LEU A 249 31.12 -29.80 13.41
N ALA A 250 30.65 -30.64 14.33
CA ALA A 250 31.49 -31.14 15.41
C ALA A 250 32.65 -31.86 14.71
N GLY A 251 33.82 -31.23 14.78
CA GLY A 251 35.05 -31.75 14.19
C GLY A 251 35.33 -33.12 14.80
N GLY A 252 34.93 -34.16 14.09
CA GLY A 252 35.35 -35.53 14.37
C GLY A 252 36.82 -35.63 14.00
N THR A 253 37.70 -35.56 15.00
CA THR A 253 39.06 -36.09 14.85
C THR A 253 38.96 -37.61 14.74
N MET A 254 39.58 -38.16 13.71
CA MET A 254 39.75 -39.61 13.48
C MET A 254 40.44 -40.33 14.63
#